data_AF-A0AA41DK15-F1
#
_entry.id   AF-A0AA41DK15-F1
#
_cell.length_a   1.000
_cell.length_b   1.000
_cell.length_c   1.000
_cell.angle_alpha   90.00
_cell.angle_beta   90.00
_cell.angle_gamma   90.00
#
_symmetry.space_group_name_H-M   'P 1'
#
loop_
_entity.id
_entity.type
_entity.pdbx_description
1 polymer ?
#
loop_
_entity_poly.entity_id
_entity_poly.type
_entity_poly.pdbx_seq_one_letter_code
_entity_poly.pdbx_strand_id
1 'polypeptide(L)'
;MSIEYSILALIGAFLTFYLAKHSRFDGIRASAALSIVTYLIFYWLNLDPELYSVVFFGGTFIGMSAPHRFGIYTLASSAVIFSLLFEYLVPILDGYGGALGVSAFLSVCICHLFIILGAPRSKNISFRRVK
;
A
#
# COMPACT_ATOMS: atom_id res chain seq x y z
N MET A 1 -1.84 -17.75 0.76
CA MET A 1 -2.58 -16.50 1.10
C MET A 1 -2.87 -16.45 2.59
N SER A 2 -1.90 -16.00 3.38
CA SER A 2 -2.16 -15.65 4.77
C SER A 2 -2.99 -14.38 4.80
N ILE A 3 -4.24 -14.47 5.29
CA ILE A 3 -5.21 -13.36 5.36
C ILE A 3 -4.61 -12.13 6.07
N GLU A 4 -3.70 -12.37 7.02
CA GLU A 4 -2.93 -11.37 7.76
C GLU A 4 -2.19 -10.38 6.84
N TYR A 5 -1.55 -10.88 5.77
CA TYR A 5 -0.77 -10.02 4.87
C TYR A 5 -1.66 -9.07 4.07
N SER A 6 -2.82 -9.57 3.61
CA SER A 6 -3.80 -8.73 2.91
C SER A 6 -4.37 -7.65 3.83
N ILE A 7 -4.65 -7.98 5.09
CA ILE A 7 -5.14 -7.01 6.08
C ILE A 7 -4.09 -5.93 6.35
N LEU A 8 -2.83 -6.31 6.57
CA LEU A 8 -1.74 -5.37 6.82
C LEU A 8 -1.47 -4.47 5.60
N ALA A 9 -1.45 -5.05 4.40
CA ALA A 9 -1.29 -4.29 3.17
C ALA A 9 -2.44 -3.28 2.96
N LEU A 10 -3.69 -3.69 3.24
CA LEU A 10 -4.86 -2.81 3.20
C LEU A 10 -4.73 -1.67 4.20
N ILE A 11 -4.44 -1.97 5.46
CA ILE A 11 -4.30 -0.97 6.53
C ILE A 11 -3.18 0.02 6.17
N GLY A 12 -2.00 -0.46 5.75
CA GLY A 12 -0.89 0.39 5.33
C GLY A 12 -1.22 1.27 4.13
N ALA A 13 -1.92 0.72 3.13
CA ALA A 13 -2.35 1.46 1.95
C ALA A 13 -3.36 2.58 2.30
N PHE A 14 -4.37 2.28 3.12
CA PHE A 14 -5.38 3.26 3.54
C PHE A 14 -4.83 4.34 4.46
N LEU A 15 -4.03 3.97 5.46
CA LEU A 15 -3.38 4.92 6.36
C LEU A 15 -2.49 5.90 5.59
N THR A 16 -1.66 5.36 4.68
CA THR A 16 -0.76 6.20 3.87
C THR A 16 -1.55 7.07 2.92
N PHE A 17 -2.60 6.54 2.28
CA PHE A 17 -3.46 7.31 1.38
C PHE A 17 -4.16 8.47 2.10
N TYR A 18 -4.70 8.25 3.30
CA TYR A 18 -5.38 9.29 4.07
C TYR A 18 -4.39 10.32 4.62
N LEU A 19 -3.24 9.86 5.14
CA LEU A 19 -2.23 10.73 5.73
C LEU A 19 -1.49 11.58 4.67
N ALA A 20 -1.16 10.99 3.52
CA ALA A 20 -0.55 11.68 2.39
C ALA A 20 -1.48 12.72 1.72
N LYS A 21 -2.79 12.65 2.01
CA LYS A 21 -3.76 13.64 1.52
C LYS A 21 -3.76 14.93 2.35
N HIS A 22 -3.17 14.91 3.54
CA HIS A 22 -3.08 16.09 4.40
C HIS A 22 -1.96 17.03 3.92
N SER A 23 -2.24 18.33 3.77
CA SER A 23 -1.39 19.34 3.07
C SER A 23 0.04 19.53 3.58
N ARG A 24 0.47 18.82 4.64
CA ARG A 24 1.82 18.93 5.22
C ARG A 24 2.68 17.66 5.06
N PHE A 25 2.10 16.55 4.61
CA PHE A 25 2.80 15.28 4.49
C PHE A 25 2.87 14.83 3.03
N ASP A 26 4.07 14.87 2.47
CA ASP A 26 4.36 14.13 1.23
C ASP A 26 4.16 12.64 1.48
N GLY A 27 3.73 11.90 0.46
CA GLY A 27 3.47 10.46 0.59
C GLY A 27 4.68 9.69 1.13
N ILE A 28 5.90 10.12 0.78
CA ILE A 28 7.16 9.56 1.31
C ILE A 28 7.28 9.76 2.82
N ARG A 29 6.98 10.97 3.32
CA ARG A 29 7.04 11.30 4.75
C ARG A 29 5.95 10.55 5.52
N ALA A 30 4.75 10.42 4.95
CA ALA A 30 3.66 9.65 5.53
C ALA A 30 4.03 8.15 5.65
N SER A 31 4.57 7.55 4.58
CA SER A 31 5.03 6.16 4.57
C SER A 31 6.13 5.92 5.61
N ALA A 32 7.18 6.76 5.63
CA ALA A 32 8.27 6.62 6.60
C ALA A 32 7.79 6.73 8.06
N ALA A 33 6.93 7.72 8.37
CA ALA A 33 6.39 7.88 9.71
C ALA A 33 5.52 6.69 10.13
N LEU A 34 4.63 6.23 9.23
CA LEU A 34 3.76 5.08 9.51
C LEU A 34 4.55 3.80 9.70
N SER A 35 5.61 3.56 8.92
CA SER A 35 6.46 2.38 9.07
C SER A 35 7.23 2.35 10.38
N ILE A 36 7.78 3.49 10.81
CA ILE A 36 8.46 3.58 12.11
C ILE A 36 7.46 3.31 13.24
N VAL A 37 6.28 3.94 13.21
CA VAL A 37 5.24 3.73 14.22
C VAL A 37 4.78 2.28 14.26
N THR A 38 4.57 1.67 13.10
CA THR A 38 4.09 0.29 12.99
C THR A 38 5.13 -0.72 13.49
N TYR A 39 6.40 -0.52 13.17
CA TYR A 39 7.49 -1.34 13.68
C TYR A 39 7.56 -1.29 15.21
N LEU A 40 7.45 -0.10 15.81
CA LEU A 40 7.44 0.06 17.26
C LEU A 40 6.24 -0.64 17.93
N ILE A 41 5.06 -0.58 17.31
CA ILE A 41 3.87 -1.28 17.80
C ILE A 41 4.07 -2.79 17.77
N PHE A 42 4.55 -3.35 16.65
CA PHE A 42 4.78 -4.79 16.55
C PHE A 42 5.91 -5.29 17.45
N TYR A 43 6.96 -4.47 17.62
CA TYR A 43 8.02 -4.75 18.58
C TYR A 43 7.48 -4.87 20.01
N TRP A 44 6.58 -3.96 20.41
CA TRP A 44 5.96 -4.01 21.73
C TRP A 44 5.02 -5.21 21.92
N LEU A 45 4.35 -5.64 20.85
CA LEU A 45 3.42 -6.78 20.87
C LEU A 45 4.10 -8.16 20.72
N ASN A 46 5.42 -8.23 20.54
CA ASN A 46 6.16 -9.48 20.26
C ASN A 46 5.58 -10.31 19.09
N LEU A 47 5.05 -9.63 18.06
CA LEU A 47 4.56 -10.25 16.83
C LEU A 47 5.61 -10.03 15.75
N ASP A 48 6.29 -11.09 15.29
CA ASP A 48 7.38 -11.11 14.30
C ASP A 48 7.58 -9.78 13.54
N PRO A 49 8.28 -8.81 14.17
CA PRO A 49 8.14 -7.40 13.79
C PRO A 49 8.79 -7.12 12.44
N GLU A 50 9.77 -7.93 12.03
CA GLU A 50 10.45 -7.80 10.75
C GLU A 50 9.48 -8.11 9.59
N LEU A 51 8.80 -9.25 9.64
CA LEU A 51 7.99 -9.74 8.53
C LEU A 51 6.73 -8.88 8.37
N TYR A 52 6.02 -8.60 9.47
CA TYR A 52 4.81 -7.79 9.43
C TYR A 52 5.08 -6.32 9.06
N SER A 53 6.20 -5.75 9.51
CA SER A 53 6.57 -4.37 9.12
C SER A 53 6.96 -4.26 7.66
N VAL A 54 7.62 -5.28 7.10
CA VAL A 54 7.97 -5.36 5.67
C VAL A 54 6.70 -5.41 4.81
N VAL A 55 5.72 -6.24 5.18
CA VAL A 55 4.42 -6.33 4.49
C VAL A 55 3.66 -5.00 4.57
N PHE A 56 3.59 -4.41 5.77
CA PHE A 56 2.95 -3.12 5.99
C PHE A 56 3.62 -2.02 5.15
N PHE A 57 4.95 -1.97 5.14
CA PHE A 57 5.72 -1.00 4.37
C PHE A 57 5.45 -1.12 2.86
N GLY A 58 5.39 -2.33 2.31
CA GLY A 58 4.97 -2.55 0.92
C GLY A 58 3.56 -2.03 0.62
N GLY A 59 2.61 -2.23 1.55
CA GLY A 59 1.27 -1.66 1.44
C GLY A 59 1.25 -0.13 1.37
N THR A 60 2.17 0.55 2.09
CA THR A 60 2.26 2.02 2.04
C THR A 60 2.63 2.56 0.65
N PHE A 61 3.39 1.82 -0.16
CA PHE A 61 3.73 2.24 -1.54
C PHE A 61 2.51 2.31 -2.45
N ILE A 62 1.55 1.42 -2.24
CA ILE A 62 0.27 1.42 -2.96
C ILE A 62 -0.51 2.70 -2.59
N GLY A 63 -0.58 3.02 -1.30
CA GLY A 63 -1.20 4.24 -0.79
C GLY A 63 -0.56 5.53 -1.31
N MET A 64 0.77 5.55 -1.42
CA MET A 64 1.54 6.67 -1.99
C MET A 64 1.32 6.85 -3.50
N SER A 65 1.07 5.76 -4.22
CA SER A 65 0.88 5.75 -5.68
C SER A 65 -0.54 6.14 -6.11
N ALA A 66 -1.49 6.13 -5.17
CA ALA A 66 -2.92 6.34 -5.41
C ALA A 66 -3.50 7.79 -5.29
N PRO A 67 -2.78 8.87 -4.91
CA PRO A 67 -3.40 10.02 -4.23
C PRO A 67 -4.38 10.86 -5.07
N HIS A 68 -4.34 10.81 -6.41
CA HIS A 68 -5.15 11.71 -7.23
C HIS A 68 -6.12 11.05 -8.24
N ARG A 69 -5.96 9.77 -8.56
CA ARG A 69 -6.74 9.09 -9.62
C ARG A 69 -7.40 7.78 -9.19
N PHE A 70 -7.05 7.25 -8.02
CA PHE A 70 -7.56 5.97 -7.54
C PHE A 70 -8.70 6.19 -6.55
N GLY A 71 -9.77 5.41 -6.71
CA GLY A 71 -10.85 5.30 -5.75
C GLY A 71 -10.55 4.25 -4.67
N ILE A 72 -11.42 4.19 -3.66
CA ILE A 72 -11.31 3.26 -2.52
C ILE A 72 -11.26 1.80 -3.00
N TYR A 73 -12.11 1.45 -3.98
CA TYR A 73 -12.14 0.10 -4.54
C TYR A 73 -10.84 -0.29 -5.24
N THR A 74 -10.24 0.64 -5.97
CA THR A 74 -9.01 0.39 -6.74
C THR A 74 -7.79 0.31 -5.83
N LEU A 75 -7.81 1.02 -4.71
CA LEU A 75 -6.79 0.92 -3.67
C LEU A 75 -6.87 -0.44 -2.98
N ALA A 76 -8.08 -0.86 -2.59
CA ALA A 76 -8.30 -2.16 -1.95
C ALA A 76 -7.94 -3.32 -2.87
N SER A 77 -8.34 -3.28 -4.15
CA SER A 77 -7.98 -4.33 -5.11
C SER A 77 -6.47 -4.40 -5.35
N SER A 78 -5.79 -3.25 -5.45
CA SER A 78 -4.33 -3.21 -5.61
C SER A 78 -3.59 -3.79 -4.40
N ALA A 79 -4.10 -3.55 -3.18
CA ALA A 79 -3.56 -4.13 -1.94
C ALA A 79 -3.71 -5.66 -1.89
N VAL A 80 -4.86 -6.18 -2.32
CA VAL A 80 -5.08 -7.63 -2.40
C VAL A 80 -4.14 -8.27 -3.43
N ILE A 81 -4.03 -7.69 -4.63
CA ILE A 81 -3.10 -8.17 -5.66
C ILE A 81 -1.64 -8.09 -5.19
N PHE A 82 -1.28 -7.03 -4.45
CA PHE A 82 0.04 -6.92 -3.85
C PHE A 82 0.31 -8.05 -2.86
N SER A 83 -0.63 -8.42 -1.98
CA SER A 83 -0.40 -9.52 -1.04
C SER A 83 -0.18 -10.87 -1.74
N LEU A 84 -0.83 -11.08 -2.89
CA LEU A 84 -0.58 -12.24 -3.76
C LEU A 84 0.85 -12.18 -4.31
N LEU A 85 1.25 -11.05 -4.90
CA LEU A 85 2.60 -10.88 -5.43
C LEU A 85 3.68 -10.96 -4.35
N PHE A 86 3.40 -10.49 -3.14
CA PHE A 86 4.34 -10.54 -2.02
C PHE A 86 4.72 -11.99 -1.69
N GLU A 87 3.74 -12.89 -1.60
CA GLU A 87 3.96 -14.30 -1.25
C GLU A 87 4.80 -15.06 -2.30
N TYR A 88 4.64 -14.73 -3.58
CA TYR A 88 5.33 -15.43 -4.67
C TYR A 88 6.61 -14.75 -5.15
N LEU A 89 6.66 -13.42 -5.18
CA LEU A 89 7.72 -12.66 -5.85
C LEU A 89 8.86 -12.25 -4.90
N VAL A 90 8.55 -11.98 -3.62
CA VAL A 90 9.56 -11.59 -2.63
C VAL A 90 10.58 -12.68 -2.31
N PRO A 91 10.23 -13.98 -2.17
CA PRO A 91 11.25 -15.01 -1.95
C PRO A 91 12.15 -15.27 -3.17
N ILE A 92 11.78 -14.77 -4.35
CA ILE A 92 12.54 -14.94 -5.61
C ILE A 92 13.52 -13.77 -5.83
N LEU A 93 13.24 -12.60 -5.23
CA LEU A 93 13.99 -11.38 -5.46
C LEU A 93 14.91 -11.07 -4.27
N ASP A 94 16.22 -11.07 -4.51
CA ASP A 94 17.20 -10.67 -3.50
C ASP A 94 17.05 -9.18 -3.15
N GLY A 95 16.67 -8.91 -1.90
CA GLY A 95 16.55 -7.57 -1.34
C GLY A 95 15.10 -7.09 -1.16
N TYR A 96 14.70 -6.91 0.10
CA TYR A 96 13.34 -6.54 0.49
C TYR A 96 12.86 -5.22 -0.13
N GLY A 97 13.71 -4.17 -0.16
CA GLY A 97 13.29 -2.85 -0.64
C GLY A 97 12.87 -2.83 -2.12
N GLY A 98 13.70 -3.41 -3.00
CA GLY A 98 13.42 -3.48 -4.43
C GLY A 98 12.26 -4.43 -4.77
N ALA A 99 12.22 -5.60 -4.12
CA ALA A 99 11.18 -6.59 -4.32
C ALA A 99 9.79 -6.06 -3.93
N LEU A 100 9.70 -5.37 -2.78
CA LEU A 100 8.48 -4.70 -2.31
C LEU A 100 8.01 -3.62 -3.27
N GLY A 101 8.94 -2.79 -3.76
CA GLY A 101 8.62 -1.71 -4.70
C GLY A 101 8.07 -2.24 -6.02
N VAL A 102 8.73 -3.26 -6.61
CA VAL A 102 8.30 -3.86 -7.88
C VAL A 102 6.96 -4.57 -7.76
N SER A 103 6.74 -5.31 -6.67
CA SER A 103 5.45 -5.98 -6.43
C SER A 103 4.30 -4.99 -6.23
N ALA A 104 4.53 -3.90 -5.50
CA ALA A 104 3.54 -2.83 -5.35
C ALA A 104 3.29 -2.08 -6.66
N PHE A 105 4.32 -1.82 -7.45
CA PHE A 105 4.20 -1.17 -8.75
C PHE A 105 3.40 -2.03 -9.74
N LEU A 106 3.70 -3.32 -9.82
CA LEU A 106 2.99 -4.26 -10.69
C LEU A 106 1.51 -4.40 -10.30
N SER A 107 1.21 -4.50 -9.00
CA SER A 107 -0.18 -4.62 -8.55
C SER A 107 -1.02 -3.41 -8.96
N VAL A 108 -0.48 -2.20 -8.78
CA VAL A 108 -1.12 -0.94 -9.18
C VAL A 108 -1.27 -0.86 -10.69
N CYS A 109 -0.25 -1.25 -11.46
CA CYS A 109 -0.32 -1.25 -12.93
C CYS A 109 -1.39 -2.22 -13.46
N ILE A 110 -1.48 -3.42 -12.90
CA ILE A 110 -2.50 -4.41 -13.25
C ILE A 110 -3.89 -3.84 -12.96
N CYS A 111 -4.12 -3.30 -11.75
CA CYS A 111 -5.39 -2.66 -11.43
C CYS A 111 -5.71 -1.48 -12.35
N HIS A 112 -4.72 -0.66 -12.70
CA HIS A 112 -4.91 0.47 -13.59
C HIS A 112 -5.26 0.03 -15.02
N LEU A 113 -4.65 -1.04 -15.53
CA LEU A 113 -4.96 -1.63 -16.83
C LEU A 113 -6.42 -2.12 -16.88
N PHE A 114 -6.89 -2.79 -15.82
CA PHE A 114 -8.29 -3.22 -15.71
C PHE A 114 -9.28 -2.04 -15.73
N ILE A 115 -8.94 -0.92 -15.09
CA ILE A 115 -9.75 0.31 -15.14
C ILE A 115 -9.83 0.86 -16.57
N ILE A 116 -8.72 0.84 -17.31
CA ILE A 116 -8.69 1.30 -18.71
C ILE A 116 -9.52 0.37 -19.62
N LEU A 117 -9.47 -0.94 -19.39
CA LEU A 117 -10.17 -1.96 -20.20
C LEU A 117 -11.68 -2.06 -19.95
N GLY A 118 -12.26 -1.21 -19.10
CA GLY A 118 -13.71 -1.11 -18.93
C GLY A 118 -14.24 -1.50 -17.54
N ALA A 119 -13.39 -1.70 -16.54
CA ALA A 119 -13.87 -1.88 -15.17
C ALA A 119 -14.54 -0.59 -14.65
N PRO A 120 -15.62 -0.71 -13.85
CA PRO A 120 -16.37 0.44 -13.35
C PRO A 120 -15.48 1.37 -12.55
N ARG A 121 -15.31 2.60 -13.06
CA ARG A 121 -14.51 3.64 -12.42
C ARG A 121 -15.20 4.07 -11.12
N SER A 122 -14.56 3.82 -9.98
CA SER A 122 -15.04 4.35 -8.70
C SER A 122 -15.14 5.87 -8.77
N LYS A 123 -16.27 6.44 -8.30
CA LYS A 123 -16.50 7.89 -8.27
C LYS A 123 -15.31 8.57 -7.59
N ASN A 124 -14.66 9.45 -8.35
CA ASN A 124 -13.55 10.25 -7.86
C ASN A 124 -14.08 11.11 -6.72
N ILE A 125 -13.65 10.86 -5.49
CA ILE A 125 -14.03 11.71 -4.36
C ILE A 125 -13.22 13.00 -4.51
N SER A 126 -13.80 13.97 -5.21
CA SER A 126 -13.32 15.34 -5.32
C SER A 126 -13.37 15.99 -3.94
N PHE A 127 -12.33 15.76 -3.14
CA PHE A 127 -12.06 16.62 -2.00
C PHE A 127 -11.17 17.75 -2.49
N ARG A 128 -11.76 18.94 -2.58
CA ARG A 128 -11.05 20.20 -2.82
C ARG A 128 -9.87 20.28 -1.86
N ARG A 129 -8.66 20.40 -2.40
CA ARG A 129 -7.52 20.95 -1.67
C ARG A 129 -7.95 22.33 -1.19
N VAL A 130 -8.19 22.48 0.11
CA VAL A 130 -8.16 23.82 0.72
C VAL A 130 -6.70 24.23 0.62
N LYS A 131 -6.42 25.15 -0.31
CA LYS A 131 -5.12 25.78 -0.51
C LYS A 131 -4.67 26.46 0.77
#